data_AF-A0A1W1XU82-F1
#
_entry.id   AF-A0A1W1XU82-F1
#
_cell.length_a   1.000
_cell.length_b   1.000
_cell.length_c   1.000
_cell.angle_alpha   90.00
_cell.angle_beta   90.00
_cell.angle_gamma   90.00
#
_symmetry.space_group_name_H-M   'P 1'
#
loop_
_entity.id
_entity.type
_entity.pdbx_description
1 polymer ?
#
loop_
_entity_poly.entity_id
_entity_poly.type
_entity_poly.pdbx_seq_one_letter_code
_entity_poly.pdbx_strand_id
1 'polypeptide(L)' 'MNYNIKPDIVSMAKAMGGGMPIAAICTTEEISKAFTAGSHGTTYGGNPVVVQLHLPKSMNF' A
#
# COMPACT_ATOMS: atom_id res chain seq x y z
N MET A 1 -16.07 13.00 0.51
CA MET A 1 -15.96 12.39 1.85
C MET A 1 -14.76 13.03 2.53
N ASN A 2 -14.96 13.84 3.57
CA ASN A 2 -13.86 14.41 4.35
C ASN A 2 -14.30 14.52 5.80
N TYR A 3 -13.89 13.55 6.63
CA TYR A 3 -14.38 13.37 8.00
C TYR A 3 -13.54 14.12 9.05
N ASN A 4 -12.55 14.92 8.63
CA ASN A 4 -11.59 15.60 9.52
C ASN A 4 -10.90 14.64 10.53
N ILE A 5 -10.70 13.40 10.11
CA ILE A 5 -9.97 12.39 10.88
C ILE A 5 -8.57 12.28 10.27
N LYS A 6 -7.54 12.30 11.12
CA LYS A 6 -6.15 12.02 10.74
C LYS A 6 -5.79 10.63 11.26
N PRO A 7 -5.92 9.57 10.46
CA PRO A 7 -5.58 8.22 10.88
C PRO A 7 -4.07 8.01 10.90
N ASP A 8 -3.59 7.24 11.88
CA ASP A 8 -2.19 6.83 11.96
C ASP A 8 -1.86 5.62 11.06
N ILE A 9 -2.88 4.79 10.79
CA ILE A 9 -2.81 3.61 9.91
C ILE A 9 -4.07 3.56 9.04
N VAL A 10 -3.87 3.31 7.74
CA VAL A 10 -4.95 3.10 6.77
C VAL A 10 -4.71 1.81 6.01
N SER A 11 -5.69 0.91 6.01
CA SER A 11 -5.72 -0.28 5.15
C SER A 11 -6.58 0.00 3.91
N MET A 12 -6.10 -0.45 2.75
CA MET A 12 -6.73 -0.14 1.47
C MET A 12 -6.51 -1.27 0.45
N ALA A 13 -7.51 -1.48 -0.40
CA ALA A 13 -7.59 -2.56 -1.39
C ALA A 13 -8.71 -2.23 -2.40
N LYS A 14 -9.51 -3.22 -2.82
CA LYS A 14 -10.68 -3.07 -3.71
C LYS A 14 -10.34 -2.29 -4.99
N ALA A 15 -10.88 -1.08 -5.13
CA ALA A 15 -10.73 -0.25 -6.32
C ALA A 15 -9.28 0.19 -6.57
N MET A 16 -8.41 0.15 -5.55
CA MET A 16 -6.97 0.36 -5.72
C MET A 16 -6.37 -0.52 -6.81
N GLY A 17 -6.81 -1.77 -6.92
CA GLY A 17 -6.25 -2.70 -7.88
C GLY A 17 -6.82 -2.62 -9.28
N GLY A 18 -7.83 -1.78 -9.53
CA GLY A 18 -8.55 -1.78 -10.82
C GLY A 18 -9.10 -3.16 -11.22
N GLY A 19 -9.37 -4.04 -10.25
CA GLY A 19 -9.79 -5.43 -10.46
C GLY A 19 -8.70 -6.49 -10.25
N MET A 20 -7.43 -6.09 -10.15
CA MET A 20 -6.31 -6.97 -9.83
C MET A 20 -6.10 -7.08 -8.30
N PRO A 21 -5.73 -8.25 -7.74
CA PRO A 21 -5.49 -8.40 -6.31
C PRO A 21 -4.29 -7.57 -5.83
N ILE A 22 -4.57 -6.52 -5.06
CA ILE A 22 -3.60 -5.72 -4.32
C ILE A 22 -4.24 -5.15 -3.06
N ALA A 23 -3.43 -5.03 -2.02
CA ALA A 23 -3.74 -4.29 -0.81
C ALA A 23 -2.49 -3.54 -0.35
N ALA A 24 -2.70 -2.42 0.35
CA ALA A 24 -1.63 -1.66 0.97
C ALA A 24 -2.04 -1.22 2.38
N ILE A 25 -1.03 -1.04 3.21
CA ILE A 25 -1.15 -0.40 4.51
C ILE A 25 -0.28 0.85 4.45
N CYS A 26 -0.87 2.01 4.71
CA CYS A 26 -0.14 3.27 4.85
C CYS A 26 -0.11 3.63 6.32
N THR A 27 1.08 3.92 6.85
CA THR A 27 1.26 4.34 8.24
C THR A 27 2.11 5.59 8.31
N THR A 28 2.14 6.23 9.48
CA THR A 28 3.14 7.25 9.78
C THR A 28 4.56 6.67 9.77
N GLU A 29 5.57 7.52 9.60
CA GLU A 29 6.99 7.13 9.64
C GLU A 29 7.42 6.58 11.01
N GLU A 30 6.81 7.09 12.09
CA GLU A 30 7.09 6.56 13.43
C GLU A 30 6.64 5.10 13.56
N ILE A 31 5.44 4.78 13.06
CA ILE A 31 4.88 3.44 13.09
C ILE A 31 5.57 2.53 12.07
N SER A 32 6.03 3.06 10.94
CA SER A 32 6.70 2.25 9.91
C SER A 32 7.98 1.60 10.43
N LYS A 33 8.65 2.21 11.43
CA LYS A 33 9.85 1.67 12.09
C LYS A 33 9.60 0.35 12.84
N ALA A 34 8.35 0.04 13.19
CA ALA A 34 8.00 -1.25 13.78
C ALA A 34 8.06 -2.41 12.76
N PHE A 35 7.96 -2.12 11.47
CA PHE A 35 8.07 -3.12 10.41
C PHE A 35 9.53 -3.37 10.08
N THR A 36 10.14 -4.29 10.82
CA THR A 36 11.52 -4.75 10.57
C THR A 36 11.57 -5.81 9.47
N ALA A 37 12.75 -6.04 8.90
CA ALA A 37 12.94 -7.05 7.86
C ALA A 37 12.42 -8.44 8.32
N GLY A 38 11.52 -9.03 7.53
CA GLY A 38 10.91 -10.33 7.83
C GLY A 38 9.75 -10.31 8.83
N SER A 39 9.46 -9.18 9.48
CA SER A 39 8.33 -9.07 10.43
C SER A 39 6.95 -9.08 9.74
N HIS A 40 6.90 -8.64 8.48
CA HIS A 40 5.68 -8.52 7.72
C HIS A 40 5.98 -8.79 6.24
N GLY A 41 5.59 -9.98 5.78
CA GLY A 41 5.84 -10.43 4.42
C GLY A 41 4.70 -11.34 3.96
N THR A 42 4.50 -11.39 2.66
CA THR A 42 3.54 -12.30 2.03
C THR A 42 4.16 -12.85 0.74
N THR A 43 3.76 -14.04 0.32
CA THR A 43 4.33 -14.69 -0.87
C THR A 43 4.08 -13.91 -2.17
N TYR A 44 2.93 -13.22 -2.25
CA TYR A 44 2.50 -12.51 -3.47
C TYR A 44 2.37 -10.98 -3.27
N GLY A 45 2.79 -10.46 -2.12
CA GLY A 45 2.72 -9.03 -1.82
C GLY A 45 3.65 -8.23 -2.70
N GLY A 46 3.19 -7.07 -3.16
CA GLY A 46 4.00 -6.20 -4.03
C GLY A 46 4.28 -6.80 -5.41
N ASN A 47 3.41 -7.68 -5.92
CA ASN A 47 3.57 -8.29 -7.25
C ASN A 47 3.81 -7.19 -8.33
N PRO A 48 4.97 -7.22 -9.04
CA PRO A 48 5.34 -6.18 -9.99
C PRO A 48 4.32 -5.95 -11.12
N VAL A 49 3.62 -6.99 -11.57
CA VAL A 49 2.58 -6.87 -12.62
C VAL A 49 1.44 -5.98 -12.14
N VAL A 50 1.04 -6.14 -10.88
CA VAL A 50 -0.08 -5.40 -10.30
C VAL A 50 0.32 -3.97 -9.99
N VAL A 51 1.51 -3.78 -9.41
CA VAL A 51 2.04 -2.46 -9.06
C VAL A 51 2.29 -1.63 -10.33
N GLN A 52 2.93 -2.19 -11.36
CA GLN A 52 3.26 -1.48 -12.60
C GLN A 52 2.01 -1.07 -13.40
N LEU A 53 0.95 -1.90 -13.41
CA LEU A 53 -0.29 -1.59 -14.11
C LEU A 53 -1.00 -0.37 -13.51
N HIS A 54 -0.85 -0.18 -12.19
CA HIS A 54 -1.55 0.86 -11.45
C HIS A 54 -0.71 2.15 -11.27
N LEU A 55 0.62 2.07 -11.41
CA LEU A 55 1.46 3.27 -11.37
C LEU A 55 1.25 4.13 -12.62
N PRO A 56 1.03 5.46 -12.48
CA PRO A 56 1.15 6.36 -13.61
C PRO A 56 2.53 6.20 -14.23
N LYS A 57 2.60 6.01 -15.55
CA LYS A 57 3.84 5.84 -16.34
C LYS A 57 4.85 7.00 -16.21
N SER A 58 4.50 8.05 -15.46
CA SER A 58 5.33 9.21 -15.16
C SER A 58 5.97 9.19 -13.76
N MET A 59 5.65 8.22 -12.89
CA MET A 59 6.34 8.07 -11.61
C MET A 59 7.61 7.24 -11.80
N ASN A 60 8.75 7.92 -11.85
CA ASN A 60 10.05 7.32 -11.60
C ASN A 60 10.28 7.30 -10.08
N PHE A 61 10.60 6.13 -9.53
CA PHE A 61 11.19 6.00 -8.20
C PHE A 61 12.68 6.32 -8.25
#